data_AF-A0A1D6L9R3-F1
#
_entry.id   AF-A0A1D6L9R3-F1
#
_cell.length_a   1.000
_cell.length_b   1.000
_cell.length_c   1.000
_cell.angle_alpha   90.00
_cell.angle_beta   90.00
_cell.angle_gamma   90.00
#
_symmetry.space_group_name_H-M   'P 1'
#
loop_
_entity.id
_entity.type
_entity.pdbx_description
1 polymer ?
#
loop_
_entity_poly.entity_id
_entity_poly.type
_entity_poly.pdbx_seq_one_letter_code
_entity_poly.pdbx_strand_id
1 'polypeptide(L)'
;MTSLTEYYVSLQKIYQAKAEFDCLALEHHVKEILKRIGRDPDSISRAYIKTFCKNSRKLRVSRYRSFEEEFSSPFVPEIQRYFTDEDYSYATNFYILLRAVDRLAANYSRLPGIFDSEIDEDIPRLKTVAASVASEMGLNGASLSEDLITEMCRFGGAEIHPVAAFVGGVASQEVIKLVTKQFVPLPGTFIFNGIDLKSQVLML
;
A
#
# COMPACT_ATOMS: atom_id res chain seq x y z
N MET A 1 -21.30 -13.93 -26.12
CA MET A 1 -21.75 -15.28 -26.53
C MET A 1 -22.72 -15.08 -27.67
N THR A 2 -22.41 -15.58 -28.87
CA THR A 2 -23.29 -15.44 -30.04
C THR A 2 -24.44 -16.44 -29.91
N SER A 3 -25.68 -15.98 -29.77
CA SER A 3 -26.87 -16.85 -29.73
C SER A 3 -28.10 -16.11 -30.25
N LEU A 4 -29.18 -16.87 -30.51
CA LEU A 4 -30.50 -16.30 -30.74
C LEU A 4 -31.01 -15.57 -29.48
N THR A 5 -31.75 -14.48 -29.68
CA THR A 5 -32.29 -13.63 -28.61
C THR A 5 -33.11 -14.43 -27.60
N GLU A 6 -33.95 -15.37 -28.08
CA GLU A 6 -34.81 -16.19 -27.22
C GLU A 6 -34.01 -17.08 -26.27
N TYR A 7 -32.97 -17.75 -26.77
CA TYR A 7 -32.12 -18.60 -25.95
C TYR A 7 -31.28 -17.79 -24.96
N TYR A 8 -30.78 -16.62 -25.39
CA TYR A 8 -30.05 -15.71 -24.51
C TYR A 8 -30.91 -15.26 -23.33
N VAL A 9 -32.13 -14.78 -23.60
CA VAL A 9 -33.06 -14.30 -22.58
C VAL A 9 -33.52 -15.43 -21.67
N SER A 10 -33.80 -16.62 -22.22
CA SER A 10 -34.21 -17.79 -21.43
C SER A 10 -33.11 -18.22 -20.45
N LEU A 11 -31.86 -18.31 -20.93
CA LEU A 11 -30.72 -18.64 -20.08
C LEU A 11 -30.49 -17.57 -19.01
N GLN A 12 -30.56 -16.29 -19.37
CA GLN A 12 -30.44 -15.18 -18.42
C GLN A 12 -31.48 -15.27 -17.29
N LYS A 13 -32.75 -15.58 -17.61
CA LYS A 13 -33.82 -15.75 -16.62
C LYS A 13 -33.55 -16.88 -15.64
N ILE A 14 -32.98 -18.00 -16.10
CA ILE A 14 -32.61 -19.13 -15.24
C ILE A 14 -31.57 -18.69 -14.19
N TYR A 15 -30.51 -18.00 -14.61
CA TYR A 15 -29.50 -17.49 -13.67
C TYR A 15 -30.05 -16.41 -12.73
N GLN A 16 -30.93 -15.52 -13.22
CA GLN A 16 -31.58 -14.51 -12.37
C GLN A 16 -32.47 -15.16 -11.30
N ALA A 17 -33.27 -16.16 -11.67
CA ALA A 17 -34.12 -16.88 -10.73
C ALA A 17 -33.30 -17.60 -9.65
N LYS A 18 -32.20 -18.26 -10.05
CA LYS A 18 -31.29 -18.90 -9.09
C LYS A 18 -30.61 -17.89 -8.17
N ALA A 19 -30.13 -16.76 -8.70
CA ALA A 19 -29.51 -15.71 -7.91
C ALA A 19 -30.48 -15.11 -6.88
N GLU A 20 -31.75 -14.95 -7.23
CA GLU A 20 -32.78 -14.46 -6.31
C GLU A 20 -33.10 -15.48 -5.21
N PHE A 21 -33.21 -16.77 -5.56
CA PHE A 21 -33.37 -17.85 -4.57
C PHE A 21 -32.22 -17.88 -3.56
N ASP A 22 -30.97 -17.78 -4.04
CA ASP A 22 -29.79 -17.76 -3.18
C ASP A 22 -29.72 -16.50 -2.29
N CYS A 23 -30.17 -15.36 -2.81
CA CYS A 23 -30.26 -14.12 -2.04
C CYS A 23 -31.27 -14.20 -0.90
N LEU A 24 -32.43 -14.84 -1.13
CA LEU A 24 -33.45 -15.05 -0.09
C LEU A 24 -32.96 -15.99 1.01
N ALA A 25 -32.25 -17.07 0.63
CA ALA A 25 -31.65 -17.98 1.60
C ALA A 25 -30.62 -17.25 2.48
N LEU A 26 -29.77 -16.40 1.89
CA LEU A 26 -28.81 -15.61 2.64
C LEU A 26 -29.50 -14.59 3.57
N GLU A 27 -30.58 -13.95 3.11
CA GLU A 27 -31.36 -13.02 3.93
C GLU A 27 -31.90 -13.69 5.19
N HIS A 28 -32.42 -14.92 5.07
CA HIS A 28 -32.88 -15.70 6.22
C HIS A 28 -31.75 -15.91 7.24
N HIS A 29 -30.58 -16.38 6.78
CA HIS A 29 -29.43 -16.59 7.65
C HIS A 29 -28.92 -15.31 8.31
N VAL A 30 -28.90 -14.19 7.59
CA VAL A 30 -28.51 -12.88 8.15
C VAL A 30 -29.44 -12.50 9.29
N LYS A 31 -30.76 -12.64 9.12
CA LYS A 31 -31.76 -12.35 10.15
C LYS A 31 -31.62 -13.26 11.37
N GLU A 32 -31.36 -14.55 11.17
CA GLU A 32 -31.10 -15.48 12.27
C GLU A 32 -29.85 -15.09 13.07
N ILE A 33 -28.75 -14.73 12.38
CA ILE A 33 -27.50 -14.31 13.02
C ILE A 33 -27.69 -12.99 13.79
N LEU A 34 -28.39 -12.01 13.21
CA LEU A 34 -28.68 -10.73 13.88
C LEU A 34 -29.50 -10.95 15.15
N LYS A 35 -30.52 -11.81 15.10
CA LYS A 35 -31.32 -12.19 16.28
C LYS A 35 -30.47 -12.86 17.37
N ARG A 36 -29.55 -13.76 17.00
CA ARG A 36 -28.64 -14.43 17.95
C ARG A 36 -27.69 -13.44 18.65
N ILE A 37 -27.26 -12.39 17.96
CA ILE A 37 -26.36 -11.36 18.48
C ILE A 37 -27.13 -10.24 19.22
N GLY A 38 -28.47 -10.26 19.20
CA GLY A 38 -29.30 -9.25 19.83
C GLY A 38 -29.38 -7.92 19.06
N ARG A 39 -29.10 -7.95 17.75
CA ARG A 39 -29.19 -6.80 16.86
C ARG A 39 -30.50 -6.83 16.08
N ASP A 40 -31.00 -5.65 15.71
CA ASP A 40 -32.20 -5.51 14.89
C ASP A 40 -32.11 -6.34 13.59
N PRO A 41 -33.07 -7.23 13.30
CA PRO A 41 -33.06 -8.09 12.11
C PRO A 41 -33.05 -7.33 10.78
N ASP A 42 -33.55 -6.09 10.75
CA ASP A 42 -33.63 -5.28 9.54
C ASP A 42 -32.50 -4.23 9.43
N SER A 43 -31.50 -4.30 10.32
CA SER A 43 -30.34 -3.42 10.30
C SER A 43 -29.45 -3.55 9.05
N ILE A 44 -29.59 -4.65 8.30
CA ILE A 44 -28.91 -4.88 7.02
C ILE A 44 -29.95 -4.95 5.91
N SER A 45 -29.92 -3.98 4.99
CA SER A 45 -30.90 -3.90 3.91
C SER A 45 -30.76 -5.05 2.90
N ARG A 46 -31.88 -5.46 2.29
CA ARG A 46 -31.89 -6.44 1.19
C ARG A 46 -31.02 -6.02 -0.01
N ALA A 47 -30.94 -4.72 -0.29
CA ALA A 47 -30.06 -4.20 -1.35
C ALA A 47 -28.58 -4.47 -1.05
N TYR A 48 -28.16 -4.34 0.21
CA TYR A 48 -26.81 -4.69 0.64
C TYR A 48 -26.55 -6.20 0.52
N ILE A 49 -27.50 -7.04 0.96
CA ILE A 49 -27.41 -8.52 0.85
C ILE A 49 -27.29 -8.94 -0.61
N LYS A 50 -28.10 -8.37 -1.51
CA LYS A 50 -28.02 -8.62 -2.96
C LYS A 50 -26.66 -8.22 -3.55
N THR A 51 -26.11 -7.09 -3.11
CA THR A 51 -24.78 -6.63 -3.51
C THR A 51 -23.68 -7.57 -3.00
N PHE A 52 -23.82 -8.08 -1.78
CA PHE A 52 -22.94 -9.10 -1.22
C PHE A 52 -23.02 -10.42 -2.01
N CYS A 53 -24.22 -10.94 -2.30
CA CYS A 53 -24.39 -12.15 -3.11
C CYS A 53 -23.68 -12.02 -4.47
N LYS A 54 -23.87 -10.88 -5.15
CA LYS A 54 -23.25 -10.57 -6.45
C LYS A 54 -21.72 -10.54 -6.38
N ASN A 55 -21.16 -10.11 -5.25
CA ASN A 55 -19.71 -9.94 -5.06
C ASN A 55 -19.07 -10.97 -4.13
N SER A 56 -19.80 -12.02 -3.74
CA SER A 56 -19.38 -13.03 -2.77
C SER A 56 -18.03 -13.69 -3.09
N ARG A 57 -17.73 -13.90 -4.38
CA ARG A 57 -16.44 -14.44 -4.86
C ARG A 57 -15.29 -13.43 -4.85
N LYS A 58 -15.58 -12.14 -4.68
CA LYS A 58 -14.63 -11.02 -4.79
C LYS A 58 -14.39 -10.32 -3.45
N LEU A 59 -14.85 -10.89 -2.35
CA LEU A 59 -14.62 -10.32 -1.03
C LEU A 59 -13.11 -10.20 -0.77
N ARG A 60 -12.72 -9.07 -0.18
CA ARG A 60 -11.35 -8.75 0.18
C ARG A 60 -11.36 -8.10 1.56
N VAL A 61 -10.36 -8.45 2.35
CA VAL A 61 -10.12 -7.88 3.67
C VAL A 61 -8.68 -7.40 3.67
N SER A 62 -8.48 -6.09 3.72
CA SER A 62 -7.16 -5.50 3.84
C SER A 62 -6.84 -5.27 5.31
N ARG A 63 -5.73 -5.84 5.77
CA ARG A 63 -5.19 -5.62 7.12
C ARG A 63 -3.79 -5.06 6.98
N TYR A 64 -3.52 -3.99 7.70
CA TYR A 64 -2.25 -3.28 7.67
C TYR A 64 -1.57 -3.45 9.02
N ARG A 65 -0.25 -3.46 8.99
CA ARG A 65 0.57 -3.35 10.19
C ARG A 65 0.53 -1.92 10.70
N SER A 66 0.71 -1.75 12.00
CA SER A 66 0.83 -0.41 12.57
C SER A 66 2.21 0.17 12.25
N PHE A 67 2.30 1.50 12.18
CA PHE A 67 3.60 2.17 12.09
C PHE A 67 4.53 1.80 13.25
N GLU A 68 3.99 1.58 14.46
CA GLU A 68 4.79 1.16 15.61
C GLU A 68 5.44 -0.21 15.36
N GLU A 69 4.69 -1.17 14.83
CA GLU A 69 5.20 -2.51 14.52
C GLU A 69 6.24 -2.48 13.38
N GLU A 70 6.03 -1.63 12.37
CA GLU A 70 6.99 -1.43 11.26
C GLU A 70 8.35 -0.92 11.77
N PHE A 71 8.33 -0.03 12.78
CA PHE A 71 9.55 0.59 13.30
C PHE A 71 10.22 -0.25 14.40
N SER A 72 9.45 -0.92 15.25
CA SER A 72 9.95 -1.67 16.42
C SER A 72 10.25 -3.14 16.13
N SER A 73 9.50 -3.75 15.20
CA SER A 73 9.58 -5.17 14.86
C SER A 73 9.55 -5.36 13.33
N PRO A 74 10.59 -4.90 12.62
CA PRO A 74 10.64 -5.00 11.16
C PRO A 74 10.54 -6.46 10.69
N PHE A 75 9.83 -6.71 9.58
CA PHE A 75 9.71 -8.07 9.04
C PHE A 75 10.96 -8.43 8.22
N VAL A 76 12.03 -8.76 8.94
CA VAL A 76 13.39 -8.98 8.40
C VAL A 76 13.44 -9.90 7.17
N PRO A 77 12.76 -11.07 7.14
CA PRO A 77 12.85 -11.96 5.97
C PRO A 77 12.35 -11.32 4.67
N GLU A 78 11.30 -10.50 4.76
CA GLU A 78 10.73 -9.83 3.59
C GLU A 78 11.57 -8.63 3.17
N ILE A 79 12.08 -7.85 4.12
CA ILE A 79 13.02 -6.76 3.87
C ILE A 79 14.29 -7.29 3.19
N GLN A 80 14.85 -8.41 3.67
CA GLN A 80 16.01 -9.06 3.06
C GLN A 80 15.71 -9.51 1.63
N ARG A 81 14.54 -10.13 1.41
CA ARG A 81 14.08 -10.52 0.07
C ARG A 81 14.02 -9.32 -0.88
N TYR A 82 13.37 -8.23 -0.46
CA TYR A 82 13.25 -7.03 -1.28
C TYR A 82 14.60 -6.36 -1.55
N PHE A 83 15.53 -6.42 -0.60
CA PHE A 83 16.86 -5.86 -0.76
C PHE A 83 17.69 -6.61 -1.82
N THR A 84 17.57 -7.94 -1.85
CA THR A 84 18.29 -8.82 -2.81
C THR A 84 17.66 -8.88 -4.20
N ASP A 85 16.38 -8.55 -4.32
CA ASP A 85 15.64 -8.59 -5.57
C ASP A 85 15.92 -7.33 -6.39
N GLU A 86 16.45 -7.48 -7.61
CA GLU A 86 16.84 -6.36 -8.48
C GLU A 86 15.68 -5.39 -8.76
N ASP A 87 14.46 -5.89 -8.84
CA ASP A 87 13.27 -5.08 -9.12
C ASP A 87 12.76 -4.31 -7.89
N TYR A 88 13.14 -4.72 -6.67
CA TYR A 88 12.70 -4.11 -5.41
C TYR A 88 13.81 -3.41 -4.64
N SER A 89 15.07 -3.69 -4.99
CA SER A 89 16.23 -3.17 -4.28
C SER A 89 16.22 -1.64 -4.27
N TYR A 90 15.89 -1.00 -5.41
CA TYR A 90 15.82 0.47 -5.46
C TYR A 90 14.78 1.03 -4.48
N ALA A 91 13.58 0.44 -4.40
CA ALA A 91 12.51 0.91 -3.53
C ALA A 91 12.86 0.72 -2.06
N THR A 92 13.52 -0.40 -1.72
CA THR A 92 14.02 -0.68 -0.38
C THR A 92 15.13 0.30 0.03
N ASN A 93 16.06 0.59 -0.89
CA ASN A 93 17.09 1.60 -0.68
C ASN A 93 16.48 2.99 -0.44
N PHE A 94 15.50 3.41 -1.26
CA PHE A 94 14.77 4.67 -1.05
C PHE A 94 14.10 4.72 0.32
N TYR A 95 13.40 3.66 0.72
CA TYR A 95 12.75 3.61 2.03
C TYR A 95 13.77 3.75 3.18
N ILE A 96 14.89 3.01 3.15
CA ILE A 96 15.94 3.11 4.17
C ILE A 96 16.55 4.51 4.20
N LEU A 97 16.82 5.08 3.02
CA LEU A 97 17.41 6.42 2.91
C LEU A 97 16.46 7.51 3.38
N LEU A 98 15.16 7.43 3.10
CA LEU A 98 14.17 8.37 3.63
C LEU A 98 14.14 8.33 5.17
N ARG A 99 14.17 7.14 5.77
CA ARG A 99 14.28 7.02 7.23
C ARG A 99 15.59 7.56 7.78
N ALA A 100 16.69 7.39 7.04
CA ALA A 100 17.98 7.93 7.41
C ALA A 100 18.01 9.47 7.33
N VAL A 101 17.37 10.05 6.32
CA VAL A 101 17.18 11.50 6.16
C VAL A 101 16.40 12.08 7.33
N ASP A 102 15.29 11.46 7.72
CA ASP A 102 14.49 11.90 8.87
C ASP A 102 15.31 11.87 10.18
N ARG A 103 16.11 10.80 10.38
CA ARG A 103 16.98 10.68 11.55
C ARG A 103 18.11 11.70 11.54
N LEU A 104 18.71 11.97 10.38
CA LEU A 104 19.73 13.01 10.24
C LEU A 104 19.13 14.38 10.52
N ALA A 105 17.92 14.65 10.02
CA ALA A 105 17.20 15.89 10.28
C ALA A 105 16.87 16.09 11.76
N ALA A 106 16.50 15.02 12.47
CA ALA A 106 16.31 15.07 13.91
C ALA A 106 17.61 15.40 14.68
N ASN A 107 18.77 14.90 14.21
CA ASN A 107 20.05 15.13 14.86
C ASN A 107 20.65 16.52 14.59
N TYR A 108 20.49 17.03 13.37
CA TYR A 108 21.12 18.29 12.93
C TYR A 108 20.12 19.44 12.74
N SER A 109 18.83 19.22 13.00
CA SER A 109 17.74 20.19 12.79
C SER A 109 17.64 20.72 11.35
N ARG A 110 18.16 19.97 10.37
CA ARG A 110 18.13 20.31 8.94
C ARG A 110 18.19 19.08 8.06
N LEU A 111 17.61 19.15 6.86
CA LEU A 111 17.74 18.09 5.84
C LEU A 111 19.15 18.08 5.24
N PRO A 112 19.65 16.92 4.76
CA PRO A 112 20.92 16.85 4.05
C PRO A 112 20.86 17.59 2.71
N GLY A 113 21.95 18.27 2.36
CA GLY A 113 22.15 18.89 1.05
C GLY A 113 21.32 20.13 0.76
N ILE A 114 20.80 20.81 1.80
CA ILE A 114 20.15 22.13 1.65
C ILE A 114 21.15 23.18 1.15
N PHE A 115 22.40 23.11 1.61
CA PHE A 115 23.45 24.05 1.25
C PHE A 115 24.51 23.36 0.41
N ASP A 116 24.79 23.90 -0.77
CA ASP A 116 25.78 23.33 -1.72
C ASP A 116 27.16 23.12 -1.08
N SER A 117 27.56 24.00 -0.16
CA SER A 117 28.84 23.93 0.55
C SER A 117 28.95 22.76 1.54
N GLU A 118 27.83 22.15 1.92
CA GLU A 118 27.76 21.12 2.96
C GLU A 118 27.46 19.72 2.41
N ILE A 119 27.23 19.59 1.09
CA ILE A 119 26.94 18.30 0.44
C ILE A 119 28.05 17.28 0.70
N ASP A 120 29.31 17.70 0.56
CA ASP A 120 30.48 16.83 0.77
C ASP A 120 30.60 16.34 2.22
N GLU A 121 30.07 17.10 3.20
CA GLU A 121 30.01 16.68 4.60
C GLU A 121 28.76 15.84 4.92
N ASP A 122 27.64 16.11 4.24
CA ASP A 122 26.36 15.44 4.47
C ASP A 122 26.35 14.02 3.89
N ILE A 123 27.02 13.77 2.77
CA ILE A 123 27.13 12.44 2.16
C ILE A 123 27.68 11.39 3.15
N PRO A 124 28.85 11.57 3.78
CA PRO A 124 29.38 10.59 4.73
C PRO A 124 28.50 10.48 5.99
N ARG A 125 27.87 11.59 6.45
CA ARG A 125 26.95 11.57 7.59
C ARG A 125 25.71 10.73 7.28
N LEU A 126 25.08 10.95 6.13
CA LEU A 126 23.92 10.20 5.67
C LEU A 126 24.26 8.71 5.51
N LYS A 127 25.44 8.39 4.95
CA LYS A 127 25.92 7.01 4.84
C LYS A 127 26.02 6.31 6.20
N THR A 128 26.58 6.96 7.21
CA THR A 128 26.67 6.39 8.57
C THR A 128 25.29 6.16 9.18
N VAL A 129 24.39 7.14 9.06
CA VAL A 129 23.02 7.02 9.61
C VAL A 129 22.23 5.94 8.88
N ALA A 130 22.34 5.87 7.55
CA ALA A 130 21.64 4.87 6.75
C ALA A 130 22.12 3.44 7.04
N ALA A 131 23.41 3.24 7.28
CA ALA A 131 23.94 1.94 7.73
C ALA A 131 23.39 1.53 9.10
N SER A 132 23.22 2.47 10.03
CA SER A 132 22.57 2.23 11.33
C SER A 132 21.11 1.84 11.17
N VAL A 133 20.35 2.55 10.32
CA VAL A 133 18.94 2.21 10.03
C VAL A 133 18.83 0.83 9.38
N ALA A 134 19.69 0.52 8.41
CA ALA A 134 19.72 -0.78 7.77
C ALA A 134 19.98 -1.92 8.77
N SER A 135 20.92 -1.73 9.70
CA SER A 135 21.21 -2.71 10.75
C SER A 135 20.02 -2.93 11.70
N GLU A 136 19.32 -1.87 12.11
CA GLU A 136 18.09 -1.97 12.90
C GLU A 136 16.96 -2.72 12.17
N MET A 137 16.92 -2.61 10.83
CA MET A 137 15.99 -3.35 9.98
C MET A 137 16.42 -4.80 9.70
N GLY A 138 17.53 -5.28 10.29
CA GLY A 138 18.04 -6.63 10.11
C GLY A 138 18.89 -6.84 8.84
N LEU A 139 19.30 -5.77 8.17
CA LEU A 139 20.19 -5.76 7.01
C LEU A 139 21.65 -5.52 7.43
N ASN A 140 22.17 -6.41 8.27
CA ASN A 140 23.54 -6.30 8.77
C ASN A 140 24.56 -6.50 7.65
N GLY A 141 25.41 -5.49 7.40
CA GLY A 141 26.44 -5.54 6.35
C GLY A 141 25.93 -5.30 4.93
N ALA A 142 24.67 -4.88 4.77
CA ALA A 142 24.15 -4.49 3.46
C ALA A 142 24.83 -3.21 2.96
N SER A 143 25.38 -3.28 1.73
CA SER A 143 25.90 -2.09 1.05
C SER A 143 24.75 -1.36 0.37
N LEU A 144 24.34 -0.22 0.92
CA LEU A 144 23.45 0.70 0.23
C LEU A 144 24.14 1.26 -1.02
N SER A 145 23.36 1.64 -2.02
CA SER A 145 23.90 2.28 -3.23
C SER A 145 24.50 3.65 -2.88
N GLU A 146 25.81 3.81 -3.13
CA GLU A 146 26.51 5.09 -2.90
C GLU A 146 25.99 6.19 -3.83
N ASP A 147 25.60 5.82 -5.05
CA ASP A 147 25.00 6.74 -6.01
C ASP A 147 23.68 7.30 -5.47
N LEU A 148 22.82 6.44 -4.89
CA LEU A 148 21.56 6.89 -4.27
C LEU A 148 21.80 7.76 -3.04
N ILE A 149 22.81 7.49 -2.22
CA ILE A 149 23.15 8.34 -1.05
C ILE A 149 23.54 9.74 -1.52
N THR A 150 24.39 9.81 -2.55
CA THR A 150 24.83 11.08 -3.16
C THR A 150 23.64 11.82 -3.74
N GLU A 151 22.76 11.10 -4.45
CA GLU A 151 21.57 11.67 -5.07
C GLU A 151 20.54 12.18 -4.04
N MET A 152 20.40 11.50 -2.90
CA MET A 152 19.54 11.97 -1.79
C MET A 152 20.03 13.30 -1.20
N CYS A 153 21.36 13.49 -1.11
CA CYS A 153 21.92 14.79 -0.72
C CYS A 153 21.69 15.82 -1.84
N ARG A 154 21.85 15.44 -3.11
CA ARG A 154 21.60 16.32 -4.26
C ARG A 154 20.16 16.82 -4.32
N PHE A 155 19.19 16.04 -3.86
CA PHE A 155 17.79 16.48 -3.80
C PHE A 155 17.58 17.65 -2.84
N GLY A 156 18.41 17.79 -1.79
CA GLY A 156 18.37 18.93 -0.88
C GLY A 156 17.02 19.16 -0.18
N GLY A 157 16.20 18.12 -0.04
CA GLY A 157 14.83 18.23 0.49
C GLY A 157 13.84 18.94 -0.45
N ALA A 158 14.14 19.07 -1.74
CA ALA A 158 13.26 19.71 -2.70
C ALA A 158 11.98 18.90 -2.99
N GLU A 159 10.86 19.60 -3.15
CA GLU A 159 9.59 19.03 -3.60
C GLU A 159 9.34 19.42 -5.06
N ILE A 160 9.58 18.49 -5.99
CA ILE A 160 9.44 18.76 -7.42
C ILE A 160 7.98 18.54 -7.84
N HIS A 161 7.36 19.57 -8.43
CA HIS A 161 5.94 19.59 -8.76
C HIS A 161 5.41 18.35 -9.53
N PRO A 162 6.08 17.82 -10.57
CA PRO A 162 5.59 16.63 -11.27
C PRO A 162 5.57 15.37 -10.39
N VAL A 163 6.55 15.21 -9.49
CA VAL A 163 6.58 14.09 -8.53
C VAL A 163 5.46 14.24 -7.51
N ALA A 164 5.28 15.45 -6.96
CA ALA A 164 4.19 15.74 -6.04
C ALA A 164 2.81 15.51 -6.68
N ALA A 165 2.62 15.94 -7.94
CA ALA A 165 1.38 15.73 -8.68
C ALA A 165 1.08 14.24 -8.90
N PHE A 166 2.10 13.43 -9.23
CA PHE A 166 1.97 11.98 -9.37
C PHE A 166 1.55 11.32 -8.05
N VAL A 167 2.28 11.61 -6.96
CA VAL A 167 1.99 11.07 -5.63
C VAL A 167 0.59 11.50 -5.16
N GLY A 168 0.19 12.76 -5.41
CA GLY A 168 -1.14 13.26 -5.12
C GLY A 168 -2.25 12.53 -5.88
N GLY A 169 -2.00 12.15 -7.14
CA GLY A 169 -2.92 11.33 -7.94
C GLY A 169 -3.11 9.93 -7.34
N VAL A 170 -2.02 9.27 -6.95
CA VAL A 170 -2.08 7.95 -6.29
C VAL A 170 -2.78 8.04 -4.94
N ALA A 171 -2.35 8.96 -4.08
CA ALA A 171 -2.90 9.11 -2.73
C ALA A 171 -4.39 9.46 -2.73
N SER A 172 -4.83 10.38 -3.59
CA SER A 172 -6.25 10.75 -3.70
C SER A 172 -7.11 9.56 -4.12
N GLN A 173 -6.63 8.73 -5.05
CA GLN A 173 -7.35 7.52 -5.45
C GLN A 173 -7.43 6.50 -4.30
N GLU A 174 -6.35 6.30 -3.53
CA GLU A 174 -6.39 5.43 -2.34
C GLU A 174 -7.41 5.91 -1.30
N VAL A 175 -7.50 7.24 -1.08
CA VAL A 175 -8.53 7.83 -0.22
C VAL A 175 -9.93 7.55 -0.74
N ILE A 176 -10.17 7.69 -2.06
CA ILE A 176 -11.48 7.36 -2.67
C ILE A 176 -11.84 5.89 -2.42
N LYS A 177 -10.89 4.97 -2.55
CA LYS A 177 -11.14 3.54 -2.28
C LYS A 177 -11.58 3.30 -0.84
N LEU A 178 -10.94 3.96 0.12
CA LEU A 178 -11.28 3.85 1.54
C LEU A 178 -12.66 4.43 1.85
N VAL A 179 -12.96 5.64 1.36
CA VAL A 179 -14.24 6.32 1.60
C VAL A 179 -15.40 5.56 0.98
N THR A 180 -15.25 5.12 -0.27
CA THR A 180 -16.31 4.42 -1.00
C THR A 180 -16.44 2.96 -0.60
N LYS A 181 -15.40 2.39 0.03
CA LYS A 181 -15.25 0.94 0.26
C LYS A 181 -15.37 0.13 -1.04
N GLN A 182 -14.94 0.74 -2.15
CA GLN A 182 -14.90 0.13 -3.48
C GLN A 182 -13.44 -0.01 -3.92
N PHE A 183 -13.18 -1.06 -4.69
CA PHE A 183 -11.83 -1.50 -5.07
C PHE A 183 -10.97 -1.94 -3.86
N VAL A 184 -9.74 -2.36 -4.15
CA VAL A 184 -8.78 -2.84 -3.14
C VAL A 184 -7.70 -1.76 -2.99
N PRO A 185 -7.52 -1.18 -1.80
CA PRO A 185 -6.42 -0.27 -1.55
C PRO A 185 -5.08 -0.99 -1.62
N LEU A 186 -4.02 -0.26 -1.95
CA LEU A 186 -2.65 -0.77 -1.99
C LEU A 186 -2.30 -1.35 -0.60
N PRO A 187 -1.62 -2.50 -0.54
CA PRO A 187 -1.14 -3.05 0.72
C PRO A 187 0.21 -2.42 1.08
N GLY A 188 0.50 -2.12 2.34
CA GLY A 188 1.83 -1.62 2.75
C GLY A 188 2.20 -0.24 2.20
N THR A 189 3.49 -0.07 1.88
CA THR A 189 4.14 1.22 1.57
C THR A 189 4.46 1.32 0.07
N PHE A 190 3.90 2.33 -0.60
CA PHE A 190 4.16 2.61 -2.00
C PHE A 190 5.37 3.55 -2.16
N ILE A 191 6.37 3.13 -2.93
CA ILE A 191 7.56 3.91 -3.25
C ILE A 191 7.59 4.19 -4.76
N PHE A 192 7.80 5.45 -5.11
CA PHE A 192 7.94 5.90 -6.49
C PHE A 192 9.31 6.53 -6.70
N ASN A 193 10.03 6.04 -7.72
CA ASN A 193 11.28 6.61 -8.19
C ASN A 193 11.01 7.44 -9.46
N GLY A 194 11.10 8.76 -9.31
CA GLY A 194 10.93 9.70 -10.43
C GLY A 194 12.08 9.73 -11.43
N ILE A 195 13.26 9.19 -11.08
CA ILE A 195 14.43 9.13 -11.98
C ILE A 195 14.17 8.10 -13.09
N ASP A 196 13.79 6.88 -12.69
CA ASP A 196 13.60 5.75 -13.63
C ASP A 196 12.12 5.53 -14.00
N LEU A 197 11.21 6.34 -13.45
CA LEU A 197 9.76 6.20 -13.61
C LEU A 197 9.24 4.81 -13.19
N LYS A 198 9.82 4.25 -12.13
CA LYS A 198 9.43 2.95 -11.56
C LYS A 198 8.74 3.15 -10.22
N SER A 199 7.82 2.24 -9.88
CA SER A 199 7.21 2.18 -8.55
C SER A 199 7.15 0.76 -8.02
N GLN A 200 7.29 0.59 -6.70
CA GLN A 200 7.04 -0.68 -6.02
C GLN A 200 6.18 -0.49 -4.78
N VAL A 201 5.59 -1.59 -4.34
CA VAL A 201 4.86 -1.70 -3.09
C VAL A 201 5.63 -2.63 -2.16
N LEU A 202 6.00 -2.12 -1.00
CA LEU A 202 6.73 -2.85 0.05
C LEU A 202 5.78 -3.23 1.18
N MET A 203 5.76 -4.51 1.53
CA MET A 203 5.07 -5.00 2.72
C MET A 203 6.05 -4.95 3.89
N LEU A 204 6.00 -3.87 4.66
CA LEU A 204 7.00 -3.56 5.70
C LEU A 204 6.57 -3.91 7.12
#